data_AF-A0A842MUD0-F1
#
_entry.id   AF-A0A842MUD0-F1
#
_cell.length_a   1.000
_cell.length_b   1.000
_cell.length_c   1.000
_cell.angle_alpha   90.00
_cell.angle_beta   90.00
_cell.angle_gamma   90.00
#
_symmetry.space_group_name_H-M   'P 1'
#
loop_
_entity.id
_entity.type
_entity.pdbx_description
1 polymer ?
#
loop_
_entity_poly.entity_id
_entity_poly.type
_entity_poly.pdbx_seq_one_letter_code
_entity_poly.pdbx_strand_id
1 'polypeptide(L)'
;EVKEILVHAGKAVVIGDAGKLGYPGQIIGCDFSNARSIAEEVDAFLFVGGGRFHAIGLAISTSKPTIVADPYENRAYPIHEDALKILRSRWAQIQEARKAKKIAILVGLKPGQKRFETTLSLKERLKTLGKEVFILAVREITPEVVMNFPSIEAYVNTACPRISLDDSGRFHRPILTVNEALVLMDELSWDDLLEKGWFCDSSEY
;
A
#
# COMPACT_ATOMS: atom_id res chain seq x y z
N GLU A 1 26.63 2.86 -12.94
CA GLU A 1 26.75 4.23 -12.40
C GLU A 1 26.43 4.37 -10.91
N VAL A 2 25.16 4.48 -10.44
CA VAL A 2 24.86 4.78 -9.02
C VAL A 2 25.54 3.80 -8.05
N LYS A 3 25.47 2.49 -8.34
CA LYS A 3 26.18 1.46 -7.56
C LYS A 3 27.68 1.73 -7.47
N GLU A 4 28.32 2.09 -8.58
CA GLU A 4 29.76 2.35 -8.63
C GLU A 4 30.09 3.58 -7.78
N ILE A 5 29.31 4.66 -7.88
CA ILE A 5 29.50 5.88 -7.08
C ILE A 5 29.49 5.54 -5.58
N LEU A 6 28.50 4.76 -5.13
CA LEU A 6 28.38 4.36 -3.72
C LEU A 6 29.52 3.45 -3.27
N VAL A 7 29.95 2.51 -4.12
CA VAL A 7 31.10 1.63 -3.83
C VAL A 7 32.40 2.44 -3.71
N HIS A 8 32.64 3.40 -4.61
CA HIS A 8 33.79 4.30 -4.52
C HIS A 8 33.75 5.19 -3.26
N ALA A 9 32.55 5.53 -2.78
CA ALA A 9 32.34 6.21 -1.50
C ALA A 9 32.43 5.27 -0.27
N GLY A 10 32.87 4.02 -0.46
CA GLY A 10 33.11 3.05 0.61
C GLY A 10 31.85 2.38 1.16
N LYS A 11 30.76 2.33 0.39
CA LYS A 11 29.51 1.66 0.79
C LYS A 11 29.42 0.26 0.20
N ALA A 12 28.91 -0.69 0.99
CA ALA A 12 28.43 -1.96 0.46
C ALA A 12 27.07 -1.72 -0.22
N VAL A 13 26.91 -2.22 -1.44
CA VAL A 13 25.68 -2.01 -2.24
C VAL A 13 25.09 -3.36 -2.62
N VAL A 14 23.88 -3.61 -2.14
CA VAL A 14 23.05 -4.77 -2.48
C VAL A 14 21.92 -4.31 -3.39
N ILE A 15 21.64 -5.08 -4.44
CA ILE A 15 20.52 -4.85 -5.35
C ILE A 15 19.69 -6.14 -5.33
N GLY A 16 18.49 -6.08 -4.76
CA GLY A 16 17.64 -7.25 -4.62
C GLY A 16 16.92 -7.61 -5.91
N ASP A 17 16.71 -8.90 -6.09
CA ASP A 17 15.98 -9.47 -7.22
C ASP A 17 15.14 -10.65 -6.72
N ALA A 18 13.82 -10.49 -6.75
CA ALA A 18 12.85 -11.51 -6.39
C ALA A 18 12.27 -12.23 -7.61
N GLY A 19 12.74 -11.93 -8.83
CA GLY A 19 12.30 -12.55 -10.08
C GLY A 19 10.88 -12.22 -10.52
N LYS A 20 10.22 -11.24 -9.88
CA LYS A 20 8.83 -10.83 -10.18
C LYS A 20 8.74 -9.63 -11.12
N LEU A 21 9.73 -8.75 -11.10
CA LEU A 21 9.77 -7.50 -11.85
C LEU A 21 10.76 -7.58 -13.01
N GLY A 22 10.69 -6.61 -13.93
CA GLY A 22 11.48 -6.64 -15.15
C GLY A 22 12.99 -6.49 -14.93
N TYR A 23 13.39 -5.88 -13.81
CA TYR A 23 14.79 -5.59 -13.51
C TYR A 23 15.11 -5.74 -12.01
N PRO A 24 16.34 -6.16 -11.65
CA PRO A 24 16.84 -6.09 -10.29
C PRO A 24 16.76 -4.66 -9.73
N GLY A 25 16.40 -4.53 -8.45
CA GLY A 25 16.24 -3.24 -7.76
C GLY A 25 15.03 -2.42 -8.20
N GLN A 26 14.30 -2.83 -9.25
CA GLN A 26 13.05 -2.18 -9.62
C GLN A 26 12.02 -2.38 -8.52
N ILE A 27 11.24 -1.33 -8.24
CA ILE A 27 10.01 -1.39 -7.46
C ILE A 27 8.90 -0.73 -8.27
N ILE A 28 7.66 -1.11 -8.00
CA ILE A 28 6.48 -0.42 -8.53
C ILE A 28 5.51 -0.13 -7.39
N GLY A 29 4.52 0.72 -7.65
CA GLY A 29 3.61 1.20 -6.61
C GLY A 29 2.76 0.14 -5.89
N CYS A 30 2.77 -1.10 -6.36
CA CYS A 30 2.09 -2.24 -5.74
C CYS A 30 3.01 -3.44 -5.48
N ASP A 31 4.31 -3.36 -5.78
CA ASP A 31 5.24 -4.48 -5.60
C ASP A 31 6.64 -3.96 -5.20
N PHE A 32 7.04 -4.34 -3.99
CA PHE A 32 8.32 -4.01 -3.35
C PHE A 32 9.15 -5.27 -3.06
N SER A 33 8.84 -6.40 -3.70
CA SER A 33 9.47 -7.71 -3.46
C SER A 33 11.00 -7.68 -3.59
N ASN A 34 11.53 -7.00 -4.61
CA ASN A 34 12.96 -6.80 -4.79
C ASN A 34 13.63 -6.09 -3.61
N ALA A 35 12.96 -5.13 -2.97
CA ALA A 35 13.51 -4.45 -1.80
C ALA A 35 13.40 -5.33 -0.55
N ARG A 36 12.26 -6.01 -0.38
CA ARG A 36 12.02 -6.89 0.78
C ARG A 36 12.98 -8.07 0.83
N SER A 37 13.37 -8.62 -0.33
CA SER A 37 14.29 -9.77 -0.38
C SER A 37 15.67 -9.49 0.22
N ILE A 38 16.04 -8.22 0.39
CA ILE A 38 17.34 -7.80 0.93
C ILE A 38 17.21 -6.93 2.18
N ALA A 39 16.00 -6.76 2.73
CA ALA A 39 15.76 -5.80 3.83
C ALA A 39 16.55 -6.15 5.12
N GLU A 40 16.74 -7.43 5.40
CA GLU A 40 17.52 -7.90 6.55
C GLU A 40 19.04 -7.75 6.35
N GLU A 41 19.49 -7.63 5.10
CA GLU A 41 20.91 -7.53 4.75
C GLU A 41 21.43 -6.09 4.67
N VAL A 42 20.53 -5.10 4.72
CA VAL A 42 20.86 -3.69 4.54
C VAL A 42 20.44 -2.82 5.72
N ASP A 43 21.24 -1.80 5.98
CA ASP A 43 20.96 -0.80 7.02
C ASP A 43 19.95 0.26 6.58
N ALA A 44 19.90 0.55 5.27
CA ALA A 44 19.07 1.59 4.68
C ALA A 44 18.86 1.36 3.17
N PHE A 45 17.83 2.00 2.62
CA PHE A 45 17.57 2.03 1.18
C PHE A 45 17.84 3.41 0.57
N LEU A 46 18.39 3.41 -0.65
CA LEU A 46 18.45 4.57 -1.53
C LEU A 46 17.44 4.38 -2.67
N PHE A 47 16.38 5.19 -2.69
CA PHE A 47 15.46 5.25 -3.81
C PHE A 47 15.95 6.31 -4.80
N VAL A 48 16.20 5.90 -6.05
CA VAL A 48 16.60 6.82 -7.13
C VAL A 48 15.41 7.05 -8.04
N GLY A 49 14.86 8.26 -8.03
CA GLY A 49 13.69 8.59 -8.84
C GLY A 49 12.96 9.83 -8.35
N GLY A 50 12.05 10.31 -9.20
CA GLY A 50 11.20 11.44 -8.89
C GLY A 50 9.99 11.07 -8.04
N GLY A 51 9.53 12.04 -7.24
CA GLY A 51 8.31 11.91 -6.45
C GLY A 51 8.47 11.05 -5.18
N ARG A 52 7.42 11.03 -4.35
CA ARG A 52 7.49 10.47 -2.98
C ARG A 52 6.80 9.13 -2.79
N PHE A 53 5.85 8.77 -3.65
CA PHE A 53 5.00 7.61 -3.43
C PHE A 53 5.78 6.30 -3.27
N HIS A 54 6.66 5.99 -4.22
CA HIS A 54 7.46 4.76 -4.17
C HIS A 54 8.43 4.76 -3.00
N ALA A 55 9.04 5.91 -2.67
CA ALA A 55 9.93 6.03 -1.52
C ALA A 55 9.21 5.81 -0.18
N ILE A 56 8.00 6.36 -0.04
CA ILE A 56 7.15 6.13 1.14
C ILE A 56 6.77 4.65 1.21
N GLY A 57 6.31 4.07 0.11
CA GLY A 57 5.94 2.65 0.05
C GLY A 57 7.11 1.72 0.37
N LEU A 58 8.32 2.08 -0.07
CA LEU A 58 9.56 1.37 0.24
C LEU A 58 9.88 1.44 1.74
N ALA A 59 9.83 2.65 2.33
CA ALA A 59 10.07 2.85 3.76
C ALA A 59 9.07 2.07 4.62
N ILE A 60 7.78 2.07 4.25
CA ILE A 60 6.74 1.32 4.95
C ILE A 60 6.93 -0.20 4.78
N SER A 61 7.21 -0.66 3.56
CA SER A 61 7.27 -2.11 3.25
C SER A 61 8.51 -2.81 3.81
N THR A 62 9.54 -2.04 4.14
CA THR A 62 10.81 -2.57 4.67
C THR A 62 11.05 -2.17 6.11
N SER A 63 10.32 -1.18 6.63
CA SER A 63 10.57 -0.55 7.93
C SER A 63 12.02 -0.06 8.12
N LYS A 64 12.74 0.21 7.01
CA LYS A 64 14.14 0.65 7.02
C LYS A 64 14.27 2.14 6.68
N PRO A 65 15.30 2.83 7.21
CA PRO A 65 15.65 4.18 6.77
C PRO A 65 15.74 4.25 5.24
N THR A 66 15.03 5.21 4.66
CA THR A 66 14.96 5.37 3.20
C THR A 66 15.29 6.81 2.83
N ILE A 67 16.29 6.96 1.95
CA ILE A 67 16.71 8.24 1.37
C ILE A 67 16.25 8.27 -0.09
N VAL A 68 15.63 9.37 -0.50
CA VAL A 68 15.34 9.67 -1.90
C VAL A 68 16.52 10.41 -2.49
N ALA A 69 17.02 9.97 -3.64
CA ALA A 69 17.86 10.77 -4.53
C ALA A 69 17.02 11.12 -5.77
N ASP A 70 16.56 12.36 -5.84
CA ASP A 70 15.72 12.85 -6.93
C ASP A 70 16.62 13.48 -8.02
N PRO A 71 16.78 12.85 -9.19
CA PRO A 71 17.65 13.36 -10.25
C PRO A 71 17.05 14.57 -10.97
N TYR A 72 15.75 14.82 -10.85
CA TYR A 72 15.06 15.95 -11.49
C TYR A 72 15.17 17.20 -10.63
N GLU A 73 15.08 17.04 -9.31
CA GLU A 73 15.21 18.15 -8.35
C GLU A 73 16.65 18.34 -7.84
N ASN A 74 17.57 17.46 -8.24
CA ASN A 74 18.97 17.43 -7.82
C ASN A 74 19.14 17.54 -6.29
N ARG A 75 18.36 16.75 -5.55
CA ARG A 75 18.41 16.73 -4.09
C ARG A 75 18.29 15.32 -3.54
N ALA A 76 18.87 15.14 -2.35
CA ALA A 76 18.68 13.94 -1.55
C ALA A 76 17.99 14.29 -0.23
N TYR A 77 16.99 13.51 0.18
CA TYR A 77 16.25 13.76 1.42
C TYR A 77 15.67 12.48 2.03
N PRO A 78 15.54 12.40 3.36
CA PRO A 78 14.89 11.28 4.04
C PRO A 78 13.36 11.34 3.88
N ILE A 79 12.71 10.17 3.88
CA ILE A 79 11.24 10.05 3.76
C ILE A 79 10.55 9.48 5.01
N HIS A 80 11.31 9.26 6.10
CA HIS A 80 10.81 8.60 7.31
C HIS A 80 9.60 9.30 7.94
N GLU A 81 9.67 10.63 8.09
CA GLU A 81 8.56 11.42 8.66
C GLU A 81 7.30 11.35 7.80
N ASP A 82 7.44 11.34 6.47
CA ASP A 82 6.31 11.20 5.56
C ASP A 82 5.69 9.80 5.67
N ALA A 83 6.51 8.75 5.77
CA ALA A 83 6.03 7.40 6.02
C ALA A 83 5.25 7.29 7.35
N LEU A 84 5.77 7.85 8.45
CA LEU A 84 5.07 7.88 9.74
C LEU A 84 3.74 8.65 9.70
N LYS A 85 3.68 9.75 8.94
CA LYS A 85 2.42 10.49 8.73
C LYS A 85 1.38 9.62 8.01
N ILE A 86 1.80 8.91 6.95
CA ILE A 86 0.92 8.00 6.23
C ILE A 86 0.44 6.89 7.16
N LEU A 87 1.33 6.21 7.90
CA LEU A 87 0.96 5.14 8.82
C LEU A 87 -0.07 5.60 9.88
N ARG A 88 0.12 6.78 10.48
CA ARG A 88 -0.85 7.37 11.42
C ARG A 88 -2.21 7.62 10.77
N SER A 89 -2.22 8.17 9.55
CA SER A 89 -3.45 8.39 8.78
C SER A 89 -4.16 7.06 8.44
N ARG A 90 -3.40 6.03 8.06
CA ARG A 90 -3.96 4.70 7.77
C ARG A 90 -4.58 4.06 8.99
N TRP A 91 -3.90 4.11 10.13
CA TRP A 91 -4.47 3.62 11.39
C TRP A 91 -5.77 4.34 11.74
N ALA A 92 -5.81 5.67 11.64
CA ALA A 92 -7.03 6.44 11.87
C ALA A 92 -8.18 6.02 10.95
N GLN A 93 -7.91 5.73 9.67
CA GLN A 93 -8.92 5.26 8.72
C GLN A 93 -9.45 3.87 9.06
N ILE A 94 -8.60 2.94 9.51
CA ILE A 94 -9.03 1.62 9.99
C ILE A 94 -9.98 1.79 11.18
N GLN A 95 -9.58 2.62 12.16
CA GLN A 95 -10.38 2.84 13.36
C GLN A 95 -11.72 3.53 13.06
N GLU A 96 -11.76 4.41 12.05
CA GLU A 96 -13.02 5.02 11.60
C GLU A 96 -13.90 4.00 10.86
N ALA A 97 -13.32 3.19 9.96
CA ALA A 97 -14.04 2.15 9.24
C ALA A 97 -14.59 1.05 10.17
N ARG A 98 -13.95 0.76 11.32
CA ARG A 98 -14.48 -0.17 12.33
C ARG A 98 -15.87 0.25 12.84
N LYS A 99 -16.14 1.56 12.91
CA LYS A 99 -17.43 2.13 13.36
C LYS A 99 -18.53 2.04 12.29
N ALA A 100 -18.17 1.89 11.02
CA ALA A 100 -19.12 1.80 9.92
C ALA A 100 -20.02 0.57 10.06
N LYS A 101 -21.31 0.73 9.80
CA LYS A 101 -22.30 -0.35 9.67
C LYS A 101 -22.45 -0.76 8.21
N LYS A 102 -22.37 0.20 7.27
CA LYS A 102 -22.50 -0.04 5.82
C LYS A 102 -21.16 0.10 5.12
N ILE A 103 -20.68 -1.00 4.54
CA ILE A 103 -19.38 -1.06 3.85
C ILE A 103 -19.58 -1.46 2.40
N ALA A 104 -18.88 -0.80 1.47
CA ALA A 104 -18.83 -1.22 0.08
C ALA A 104 -17.45 -1.74 -0.31
N ILE A 105 -17.40 -2.91 -0.94
CA ILE A 105 -16.18 -3.46 -1.53
C ILE A 105 -16.12 -3.02 -2.99
N LEU A 106 -15.06 -2.29 -3.34
CA LEU A 106 -14.80 -1.77 -4.67
C LEU A 106 -14.01 -2.80 -5.49
N VAL A 107 -14.55 -3.21 -6.63
CA VAL A 107 -13.90 -4.14 -7.57
C VAL A 107 -13.50 -3.40 -8.83
N GLY A 108 -12.22 -3.46 -9.19
CA GLY A 108 -11.69 -2.84 -10.39
C GLY A 108 -12.02 -3.65 -11.65
N LEU A 109 -12.58 -3.00 -12.67
CA LEU A 109 -12.90 -3.66 -13.96
C LEU A 109 -11.73 -3.66 -14.97
N LYS A 110 -10.61 -3.01 -14.65
CA LYS A 110 -9.40 -3.00 -15.51
C LYS A 110 -8.69 -4.37 -15.48
N PRO A 111 -8.01 -4.77 -16.58
CA PRO A 111 -7.12 -5.94 -16.56
C PRO A 111 -6.12 -5.86 -15.39
N GLY A 112 -5.93 -6.96 -14.68
CA GLY A 112 -5.07 -7.03 -13.49
C GLY A 112 -5.69 -6.53 -12.17
N GLN A 113 -6.89 -5.91 -12.19
CA GLN A 113 -7.56 -5.39 -10.99
C GLN A 113 -8.84 -6.15 -10.60
N LYS A 114 -9.23 -7.16 -11.40
CA LYS A 114 -10.46 -7.94 -11.22
C LYS A 114 -10.28 -9.02 -10.15
N ARG A 115 -10.26 -8.63 -8.87
CA ARG A 115 -10.07 -9.55 -7.73
C ARG A 115 -11.42 -10.05 -7.15
N PHE A 116 -12.19 -10.79 -7.97
CA PHE A 116 -13.53 -11.24 -7.59
C PHE A 116 -13.54 -12.22 -6.41
N GLU A 117 -12.62 -13.18 -6.38
CA GLU A 117 -12.54 -14.17 -5.28
C GLU A 117 -12.27 -13.49 -3.94
N THR A 118 -11.25 -12.62 -3.88
CA THR A 118 -10.95 -11.78 -2.71
C THR A 118 -12.17 -10.96 -2.28
N THR A 119 -12.89 -10.38 -3.23
CA THR A 119 -14.09 -9.56 -2.96
C THR A 119 -15.18 -10.40 -2.30
N LEU A 120 -15.45 -11.60 -2.81
CA LEU A 120 -16.48 -12.49 -2.26
C LEU A 120 -16.09 -12.99 -0.86
N SER A 121 -14.83 -13.35 -0.67
CA SER A 121 -14.30 -13.75 0.65
C SER A 121 -14.45 -12.62 1.69
N LEU A 122 -14.01 -11.41 1.35
CA LEU A 122 -14.17 -10.22 2.21
C LEU A 122 -15.63 -9.93 2.53
N LYS A 123 -16.54 -10.11 1.56
CA LYS A 123 -17.97 -9.86 1.78
C LYS A 123 -18.54 -10.77 2.86
N GLU A 124 -18.25 -12.06 2.81
CA GLU A 124 -18.77 -13.00 3.80
C GLU A 124 -18.16 -12.74 5.18
N ARG A 125 -16.86 -12.45 5.26
CA ARG A 125 -16.18 -12.11 6.52
C ARG A 125 -16.68 -10.81 7.15
N LEU A 126 -16.92 -9.76 6.37
CA LEU A 126 -17.50 -8.52 6.89
C LEU A 126 -18.95 -8.71 7.36
N LYS A 127 -19.72 -9.59 6.72
CA LYS A 127 -21.08 -9.91 7.17
C LYS A 127 -21.10 -10.66 8.50
N THR A 128 -20.15 -11.56 8.79
CA THR A 128 -20.10 -12.25 10.09
C THR A 128 -19.88 -11.27 11.24
N LEU A 129 -19.24 -10.13 10.98
CA LEU A 129 -19.11 -9.00 11.92
C LEU A 129 -20.36 -8.10 11.99
N GLY A 130 -21.48 -8.50 11.40
CA GLY A 130 -22.74 -7.76 11.43
C GLY A 130 -22.76 -6.51 10.54
N LYS A 131 -21.84 -6.39 9.58
CA LYS A 131 -21.83 -5.28 8.61
C LYS A 131 -22.81 -5.54 7.47
N GLU A 132 -23.44 -4.48 6.97
CA GLU A 132 -24.19 -4.50 5.72
C GLU A 132 -23.21 -4.25 4.57
N VAL A 133 -23.00 -5.24 3.71
CA VAL A 133 -21.91 -5.24 2.73
C VAL A 133 -22.42 -5.20 1.30
N PHE A 134 -21.94 -4.21 0.54
CA PHE A 134 -22.23 -4.00 -0.88
C PHE A 134 -21.00 -4.31 -1.73
N ILE A 135 -21.22 -4.68 -2.99
CA ILE A 135 -20.14 -4.80 -3.99
C ILE A 135 -20.40 -3.76 -5.07
N LEU A 136 -19.40 -2.92 -5.35
CA LEU A 136 -19.44 -1.92 -6.40
C LEU A 136 -18.36 -2.24 -7.43
N ALA A 137 -18.76 -2.69 -8.60
CA ALA A 137 -17.85 -2.92 -9.71
C ALA A 137 -17.68 -1.63 -10.52
N VAL A 138 -16.45 -1.11 -10.58
CA VAL A 138 -16.15 0.19 -11.18
C VAL A 138 -14.91 0.11 -12.06
N ARG A 139 -14.93 0.81 -13.19
CA ARG A 139 -13.78 0.87 -14.11
C ARG A 139 -12.72 1.85 -13.60
N GLU A 140 -13.16 2.99 -13.09
CA GLU A 140 -12.33 4.01 -12.45
C GLU A 140 -12.86 4.26 -11.04
N ILE A 141 -11.99 4.18 -10.04
CA ILE A 141 -12.34 4.54 -8.66
C ILE A 141 -11.88 5.99 -8.47
N THR A 142 -12.84 6.90 -8.34
CA THR A 142 -12.57 8.32 -8.09
C THR A 142 -13.45 8.82 -6.95
N PRO A 143 -13.08 9.94 -6.28
CA PRO A 143 -13.92 10.54 -5.25
C PRO A 143 -15.35 10.79 -5.71
N GLU A 144 -15.54 11.25 -6.94
CA GLU A 144 -16.84 11.55 -7.53
C GLU A 144 -17.72 10.30 -7.64
N VAL A 145 -17.16 9.16 -8.05
CA VAL A 145 -17.88 7.89 -8.12
C VAL A 145 -18.33 7.44 -6.72
N VAL A 146 -17.42 7.50 -5.75
CA VAL A 146 -17.67 7.09 -4.36
C VAL A 146 -18.73 7.96 -3.69
N MET A 147 -18.71 9.28 -3.95
CA MET A 147 -19.69 10.24 -3.39
C MET A 147 -21.14 10.01 -3.83
N ASN A 148 -21.38 9.27 -4.93
CA ASN A 148 -22.75 8.92 -5.35
C ASN A 148 -23.45 7.92 -4.42
N PHE A 149 -22.74 7.38 -3.42
CA PHE A 149 -23.26 6.39 -2.48
C PHE A 149 -23.22 6.93 -1.03
N PRO A 150 -24.01 7.95 -0.68
CA PRO A 150 -23.90 8.65 0.61
C PRO A 150 -24.25 7.78 1.82
N SER A 151 -24.98 6.69 1.61
CA SER A 151 -25.31 5.71 2.65
C SER A 151 -24.14 4.80 3.02
N ILE A 152 -23.10 4.72 2.20
CA ILE A 152 -21.91 3.92 2.50
C ILE A 152 -20.98 4.74 3.41
N GLU A 153 -20.52 4.10 4.48
CA GLU A 153 -19.77 4.75 5.54
C GLU A 153 -18.27 4.43 5.46
N ALA A 154 -17.90 3.29 4.85
CA ALA A 154 -16.52 2.91 4.58
C ALA A 154 -16.41 2.06 3.30
N TYR A 155 -15.22 2.05 2.70
CA TYR A 155 -14.94 1.29 1.49
C TYR A 155 -13.74 0.37 1.68
N VAL A 156 -13.75 -0.77 1.00
CA VAL A 156 -12.58 -1.65 0.86
C VAL A 156 -12.22 -1.75 -0.61
N ASN A 157 -11.00 -1.36 -0.96
CA ASN A 157 -10.50 -1.34 -2.32
C ASN A 157 -9.73 -2.63 -2.62
N THR A 158 -10.26 -3.44 -3.56
CA THR A 158 -9.61 -4.66 -4.06
C THR A 158 -8.91 -4.43 -5.41
N ALA A 159 -8.88 -3.19 -5.92
CA ALA A 159 -8.24 -2.82 -7.17
C ALA A 159 -6.79 -2.35 -6.95
N CYS A 160 -6.40 -1.20 -7.52
CA CYS A 160 -5.06 -0.66 -7.34
C CYS A 160 -4.89 -0.07 -5.92
N PRO A 161 -3.90 -0.52 -5.12
CA PRO A 161 -3.71 -0.06 -3.76
C PRO A 161 -3.31 1.42 -3.67
N ARG A 162 -2.78 2.00 -4.76
CA ARG A 162 -2.43 3.43 -4.84
C ARG A 162 -3.61 4.34 -4.52
N ILE A 163 -4.82 3.97 -4.95
CA ILE A 163 -6.04 4.78 -4.75
C ILE A 163 -6.30 5.00 -3.26
N SER A 164 -6.11 3.95 -2.45
CA SER A 164 -6.33 4.04 -1.02
C SER A 164 -5.30 4.95 -0.34
N LEU A 165 -4.07 5.03 -0.86
CA LEU A 165 -2.96 5.74 -0.22
C LEU A 165 -2.76 7.17 -0.74
N ASP A 166 -2.65 7.35 -2.05
CA ASP A 166 -2.38 8.63 -2.71
C ASP A 166 -3.55 9.62 -2.59
N ASP A 167 -4.78 9.12 -2.72
CA ASP A 167 -5.99 9.95 -2.76
C ASP A 167 -6.73 9.99 -1.41
N SER A 168 -6.14 9.45 -0.33
CA SER A 168 -6.79 9.35 0.99
C SER A 168 -7.31 10.69 1.53
N GLY A 169 -6.65 11.81 1.21
CA GLY A 169 -7.11 13.16 1.58
C GLY A 169 -8.25 13.71 0.72
N ARG A 170 -8.59 13.07 -0.40
CA ARG A 170 -9.67 13.48 -1.32
C ARG A 170 -10.97 12.72 -1.08
N PHE A 171 -10.91 11.59 -0.39
CA PHE A 171 -12.09 10.82 -0.02
C PHE A 171 -12.62 11.26 1.34
N HIS A 172 -13.92 11.56 1.41
CA HIS A 172 -14.59 11.94 2.66
C HIS A 172 -14.92 10.75 3.56
N ARG A 173 -14.79 9.53 3.04
CA ARG A 173 -15.03 8.26 3.75
C ARG A 173 -13.75 7.42 3.71
N PRO A 174 -13.46 6.64 4.76
CA PRO A 174 -12.29 5.78 4.79
C PRO A 174 -12.33 4.77 3.62
N ILE A 175 -11.20 4.64 2.93
CA ILE A 175 -11.01 3.65 1.86
C ILE A 175 -9.83 2.78 2.25
N LEU A 176 -10.12 1.57 2.69
CA LEU A 176 -9.13 0.61 3.15
C LEU A 176 -8.56 -0.19 1.98
N THR A 177 -7.33 -0.66 2.12
CA THR A 177 -6.80 -1.76 1.32
C THR A 177 -7.37 -3.09 1.82
N VAL A 178 -7.12 -4.19 1.10
CA VAL A 178 -7.50 -5.53 1.54
C VAL A 178 -6.88 -5.85 2.90
N ASN A 179 -5.57 -5.65 3.07
CA ASN A 179 -4.88 -6.03 4.30
C ASN A 179 -5.29 -5.17 5.49
N GLU A 180 -5.59 -3.89 5.28
CA GLU A 180 -6.18 -3.03 6.31
C GLU A 180 -7.60 -3.46 6.70
N ALA A 181 -8.37 -4.02 5.76
CA ALA A 181 -9.66 -4.65 6.08
C ALA A 181 -9.45 -5.92 6.92
N LEU A 182 -8.39 -6.70 6.72
CA LEU A 182 -8.04 -7.82 7.61
C LEU A 182 -7.75 -7.32 9.03
N VAL A 183 -7.03 -6.19 9.16
CA VAL A 183 -6.80 -5.53 10.45
C VAL A 183 -8.11 -5.04 11.07
N LEU A 184 -9.03 -4.48 10.28
CA LEU A 184 -10.37 -4.09 10.77
C LEU A 184 -11.15 -5.29 11.34
N MET A 185 -10.97 -6.48 10.76
CA MET A 185 -11.65 -7.71 11.14
C MET A 185 -10.94 -8.48 12.28
N ASP A 186 -9.84 -7.95 12.81
CA ASP A 186 -8.99 -8.61 13.81
C ASP A 186 -8.39 -9.95 13.34
N GLU A 187 -8.26 -10.13 12.03
CA GLU A 187 -7.65 -11.31 11.39
C GLU A 187 -6.18 -11.10 11.00
N LEU A 188 -5.71 -9.86 11.07
CA LEU A 188 -4.32 -9.47 10.92
C LEU A 188 -3.99 -8.42 11.98
N SER A 189 -2.89 -8.56 12.71
CA SER A 189 -2.46 -7.50 13.62
C SER A 189 -1.86 -6.33 12.85
N TRP A 190 -1.88 -5.13 13.45
CA TRP A 190 -1.24 -3.97 12.85
C TRP A 190 0.27 -4.17 12.66
N ASP A 191 0.92 -4.79 13.64
CA ASP A 191 2.37 -5.05 13.59
C ASP A 191 2.70 -6.09 12.52
N ASP A 192 1.91 -7.16 12.40
CA ASP A 192 2.03 -8.13 11.31
C ASP A 192 1.88 -7.48 9.94
N LEU A 193 0.96 -6.53 9.77
CA LEU A 193 0.79 -5.81 8.51
C LEU A 193 2.06 -5.01 8.14
N LEU A 194 2.72 -4.41 9.12
CA LEU A 194 3.95 -3.66 8.92
C LEU A 194 5.13 -4.59 8.57
N GLU A 195 5.25 -5.74 9.24
CA GLU A 195 6.34 -6.70 9.02
C GLU A 195 6.18 -7.49 7.71
N LYS A 196 4.98 -8.01 7.45
CA LYS A 196 4.69 -8.86 6.27
C LYS A 196 4.52 -8.07 4.98
N GLY A 197 4.54 -6.75 5.07
CA GLY A 197 4.49 -5.86 3.92
C GLY A 197 3.07 -5.43 3.57
N TRP A 198 2.88 -4.12 3.50
CA TRP A 198 1.58 -3.48 3.30
C TRP A 198 0.84 -3.88 2.01
N PHE A 199 1.61 -4.22 0.96
CA PHE A 199 1.12 -4.46 -0.40
C PHE A 199 1.22 -5.92 -0.84
N CYS A 200 1.56 -6.84 0.07
CA CYS A 200 1.66 -8.25 -0.26
C CYS A 200 0.30 -8.85 -0.55
N ASP A 201 0.29 -9.83 -1.46
CA ASP A 201 -0.94 -10.43 -1.93
C ASP A 201 -1.60 -11.20 -0.80
N SER A 202 -2.89 -10.94 -0.58
CA SER A 202 -3.65 -11.53 0.52
C SER A 202 -3.86 -13.04 0.38
N SER A 203 -3.38 -13.67 -0.70
CA SER A 203 -3.36 -15.14 -0.86
C SER A 203 -2.38 -15.83 0.08
N GLU A 204 -1.59 -15.06 0.83
CA GLU A 204 -0.71 -15.56 1.91
C GLU A 204 -1.42 -15.65 3.28
N TYR A 205 -2.73 -15.34 3.36
CA TYR A 205 -3.55 -15.41 4.57
C TYR A 205 -4.79 -16.31 4.41
#